data_AF-A0A914K050-F1
#
_entry.id   AF-A0A914K050-F1
#
_cell.length_a   1.000
_cell.length_b   1.000
_cell.length_c   1.000
_cell.angle_alpha   90.00
_cell.angle_beta   90.00
_cell.angle_gamma   90.00
#
_symmetry.space_group_name_H-M   'P 1'
#
loop_
_entity.id
_entity.type
_entity.pdbx_description
1 polymer ?
#
loop_
_entity_poly.entity_id
_entity_poly.type
_entity_poly.pdbx_seq_one_letter_code
_entity_poly.pdbx_strand_id
1 'polypeptide(L)'
;MTSSDTDFDIEVTQKLHIIEWEHLNLWKFYPMALASSWTVRCMLYPMSVVKSRLALQKQNHVYRGMRHAFVDIIKTEGIGALYRGFWVTLPQLSASFIYSTAYEGLRNILHRTGGIESPPIVSALAGGVASSCTQLIFVPTDIVAQYMMVYNNPKSFTGGSKNVAVVDCLKADGLEKRLTLGLRVMRAVYKVDGLFGFYRGFFSSVLLYIPSSMVFWSTYYNSLAVLTAIVKSLNDEKKLTEGTLLKLQATSGAVGGISAAIFTNPLEVLRIRIQATSGAVGGISAAIFTNPLEVLRIRIQVHRTGYVETFRRLIKYEGARVFTKGLAPRMINNGIYSFLIMLGYETVKRTCVLPEYKQSIVW
;
A
#
# COMPACT_ATOMS: atom_id res chain seq x y z
N MET A 1 3.53 66.82 -26.48
CA MET A 1 2.10 66.48 -26.68
C MET A 1 2.06 64.97 -26.87
N THR A 2 1.88 64.24 -25.76
CA THR A 2 0.61 63.54 -25.34
C THR A 2 0.53 62.16 -26.01
N SER A 3 0.90 61.08 -25.29
CA SER A 3 0.02 60.13 -24.57
C SER A 3 -0.77 59.24 -25.56
N SER A 4 -0.78 57.90 -25.49
CA SER A 4 -1.04 57.03 -24.33
C SER A 4 -0.91 55.55 -24.75
N ASP A 5 -0.37 54.69 -23.85
CA ASP A 5 -0.95 53.44 -23.33
C ASP A 5 -1.59 52.44 -24.34
N THR A 6 -1.35 51.13 -24.33
CA THR A 6 -1.13 50.21 -23.21
C THR A 6 -0.79 48.82 -23.75
N ASP A 7 -0.07 48.07 -22.93
CA ASP A 7 0.21 46.64 -22.95
C ASP A 7 -0.88 45.76 -23.58
N PHE A 8 -0.47 44.90 -24.50
CA PHE A 8 -1.18 43.66 -24.77
C PHE A 8 -0.29 42.52 -24.29
N ASP A 9 -0.26 42.36 -22.96
CA ASP A 9 0.30 41.20 -22.28
C ASP A 9 -0.37 39.93 -22.80
N ILE A 10 0.39 39.16 -23.57
CA ILE A 10 0.05 37.76 -23.89
C ILE A 10 0.51 36.92 -22.69
N GLU A 11 -0.18 37.03 -21.56
CA GLU A 11 -0.17 35.98 -20.54
C GLU A 11 -1.35 35.05 -20.79
N VAL A 12 -1.20 34.14 -21.76
CA VAL A 12 -2.01 32.93 -21.80
C VAL A 12 -1.53 32.07 -20.62
N THR A 13 -2.10 32.28 -19.44
CA THR A 13 -1.89 31.41 -18.28
C THR A 13 -2.47 30.04 -18.64
N GLN A 14 -1.63 29.17 -19.21
CA GLN A 14 -1.98 27.81 -19.53
C GLN A 14 -2.36 27.12 -18.21
N LYS A 15 -3.65 26.87 -18.02
CA LYS A 15 -4.18 26.20 -16.83
C LYS A 15 -3.59 24.79 -16.74
N LEU A 16 -2.70 24.56 -15.79
CA LEU A 16 -2.04 23.27 -15.59
C LEU A 16 -3.03 22.32 -14.89
N HIS A 17 -3.58 21.37 -15.65
CA HIS A 17 -4.45 20.31 -15.13
C HIS A 17 -3.68 19.11 -14.55
N ILE A 18 -2.41 18.94 -14.94
CA ILE A 18 -1.52 17.87 -14.48
C ILE A 18 -0.27 18.52 -13.92
N ILE A 19 -0.01 18.32 -12.63
CA ILE A 19 1.18 18.89 -11.98
C ILE A 19 2.38 17.97 -12.27
N GLU A 20 3.19 18.37 -13.24
CA GLU A 20 4.45 17.72 -13.58
C GLU A 20 5.57 18.07 -12.58
N TRP A 21 6.64 17.26 -12.55
CA TRP A 21 7.76 17.38 -11.62
C TRP A 21 8.44 18.76 -11.65
N GLU A 22 8.42 19.42 -12.81
CA GLU A 22 9.01 20.74 -13.05
C GLU A 22 8.30 21.86 -12.28
N HIS A 23 7.04 21.65 -11.90
CA HIS A 23 6.24 22.60 -11.13
C HIS A 23 6.40 22.43 -9.60
N LEU A 24 7.12 21.39 -9.16
CA LEU A 24 7.33 21.10 -7.74
C LEU A 24 8.77 21.38 -7.31
N ASN A 25 8.91 21.87 -6.08
CA ASN A 25 10.20 21.90 -5.43
C ASN A 25 10.58 20.48 -4.97
N LEU A 26 11.32 19.76 -5.82
CA LEU A 26 11.75 18.37 -5.61
C LEU A 26 12.48 18.16 -4.27
N TRP A 27 13.33 19.11 -3.88
CA TRP A 27 14.09 19.06 -2.63
C TRP A 27 13.21 19.06 -1.38
N LYS A 28 12.06 19.74 -1.43
CA LYS A 28 11.06 19.73 -0.35
C LYS A 28 10.09 18.55 -0.49
N PHE A 29 9.75 18.18 -1.72
CA PHE A 29 8.77 17.15 -2.02
C PHE A 29 9.23 15.75 -1.59
N TYR A 30 10.44 15.33 -1.97
CA TYR A 30 10.90 13.97 -1.67
C TYR A 30 10.95 13.66 -0.15
N PRO A 31 11.60 14.49 0.70
CA PRO A 31 11.64 14.22 2.14
C PRO A 31 10.24 14.23 2.77
N MET A 32 9.36 15.16 2.36
CA MET A 32 8.02 15.28 2.91
C MET A 32 7.11 14.12 2.49
N ALA A 33 7.20 13.66 1.24
CA ALA A 33 6.47 12.50 0.74
C ALA A 33 6.94 11.19 1.39
N LEU A 34 8.25 11.04 1.61
CA LEU A 34 8.80 9.91 2.35
C LEU A 34 8.36 9.92 3.81
N ALA A 35 8.43 11.07 4.48
CA ALA A 35 7.99 11.23 5.86
C ALA A 35 6.49 10.92 6.03
N SER A 36 5.62 11.42 5.14
CA SER A 36 4.19 11.13 5.19
C SER A 36 3.90 9.64 5.00
N SER A 37 4.54 9.03 4.00
CA SER A 37 4.41 7.59 3.73
C SER A 37 4.87 6.73 4.90
N TRP A 38 5.93 7.15 5.60
CA TRP A 38 6.47 6.44 6.76
C TRP A 38 5.62 6.60 8.01
N THR A 39 5.05 7.79 8.23
CA THR A 39 4.07 8.02 9.31
C THR A 39 2.84 7.14 9.12
N VAL A 40 2.28 7.10 7.91
CA VAL A 40 1.14 6.22 7.60
C VAL A 40 1.49 4.76 7.81
N ARG A 41 2.70 4.33 7.39
CA ARG A 41 3.15 2.96 7.63
C ARG A 41 3.30 2.66 9.11
N CYS A 42 3.89 3.55 9.90
CA CYS A 42 4.04 3.40 11.35
C CYS A 42 2.67 3.17 12.01
N MET A 43 1.69 4.02 11.68
CA MET A 43 0.34 3.92 12.22
C MET A 43 -0.36 2.59 11.88
N LEU A 44 -0.14 2.07 10.67
CA LEU A 44 -0.83 0.87 10.17
C LEU A 44 -0.03 -0.42 10.37
N TYR A 45 1.20 -0.33 10.86
CA TYR A 45 2.06 -1.48 11.06
C TYR A 45 1.47 -2.53 12.01
N PRO A 46 0.81 -2.17 13.14
CA PRO A 46 0.13 -3.14 13.99
C PRO A 46 -0.90 -4.01 13.24
N MET A 47 -1.66 -3.41 12.32
CA MET A 47 -2.62 -4.15 11.49
C MET A 47 -1.90 -5.08 10.51
N SER A 48 -0.73 -4.66 10.02
CA SER A 48 0.12 -5.49 9.17
C SER A 48 0.72 -6.70 9.89
N VAL A 49 0.92 -6.64 11.21
CA VAL A 49 1.30 -7.82 12.01
C VAL A 49 0.11 -8.76 12.20
N VAL A 50 -1.06 -8.23 12.56
CA VAL A 50 -2.28 -9.02 12.75
C VAL A 50 -2.68 -9.75 11.47
N LYS A 51 -2.69 -9.07 10.31
CA LYS A 51 -3.02 -9.69 9.02
C LYS A 51 -2.04 -10.83 8.68
N SER A 52 -0.74 -10.63 8.93
CA SER A 52 0.30 -11.62 8.61
C SER A 52 0.15 -12.89 9.45
N ARG A 53 -0.08 -12.75 10.76
CA ARG A 53 -0.31 -13.91 11.65
C ARG A 53 -1.58 -14.68 11.30
N LEU A 54 -2.66 -13.97 10.97
CA LEU A 54 -3.94 -14.60 10.56
C LEU A 54 -3.84 -15.33 9.21
N ALA A 55 -3.05 -14.81 8.27
CA ALA A 55 -2.78 -15.49 7.00
C ALA A 55 -1.89 -16.75 7.19
N LEU A 56 -0.93 -16.68 8.12
CA LEU A 56 0.04 -17.75 8.41
C LEU A 56 -0.55 -18.93 9.19
N GLN A 57 -1.40 -18.69 10.19
CA GLN A 57 -1.90 -19.77 11.06
C GLN A 57 -2.53 -20.92 10.26
N LYS A 58 -2.29 -22.17 10.64
CA LYS A 58 -2.97 -23.33 10.04
C LYS A 58 -4.35 -23.46 10.67
N GLN A 59 -5.41 -23.34 9.86
CA GLN A 59 -6.81 -23.29 10.35
C GLN A 59 -7.01 -22.18 11.41
N ASN A 60 -8.12 -22.20 12.17
CA ASN A 60 -8.43 -21.23 13.25
C ASN A 60 -7.92 -21.70 14.62
N HIS A 61 -6.82 -22.46 14.68
CA HIS A 61 -6.37 -23.08 15.92
C HIS A 61 -5.72 -22.08 16.89
N VAL A 62 -5.10 -21.01 16.37
CA VAL A 62 -4.41 -20.00 17.18
C VAL A 62 -5.32 -18.80 17.47
N TYR A 63 -6.00 -18.30 16.44
CA TYR A 63 -6.86 -17.12 16.56
C TYR A 63 -8.23 -17.35 15.94
N ARG A 64 -9.29 -17.05 16.72
CA ARG A 64 -10.69 -17.09 16.27
C ARG A 64 -11.05 -15.95 15.31
N GLY A 65 -10.32 -14.84 15.35
CA GLY A 65 -10.56 -13.67 14.50
C GLY A 65 -9.63 -12.50 14.80
N MET A 66 -9.85 -11.37 14.11
CA MET A 66 -9.00 -10.17 14.20
C MET A 66 -8.92 -9.57 15.60
N ARG A 67 -10.07 -9.37 16.26
CA ARG A 67 -10.11 -8.79 17.62
C ARG A 67 -9.40 -9.67 18.63
N HIS A 68 -9.65 -10.99 18.56
CA HIS A 68 -8.98 -11.96 19.42
C HIS A 68 -7.48 -11.96 19.18
N ALA A 69 -7.03 -11.95 17.92
CA ALA A 69 -5.60 -11.88 17.60
C ALA A 69 -4.96 -10.61 18.15
N PHE A 70 -5.58 -9.43 17.96
CA PHE A 70 -5.04 -8.17 18.45
C PHE A 70 -4.90 -8.14 19.98
N VAL A 71 -5.96 -8.53 20.69
CA VAL A 71 -5.96 -8.55 22.16
C VAL A 71 -4.97 -9.59 22.69
N ASP A 72 -4.93 -10.77 22.09
CA ASP A 72 -4.04 -11.85 22.52
C ASP A 72 -2.56 -11.49 22.32
N ILE A 73 -2.21 -10.86 21.20
CA ILE A 73 -0.83 -10.38 20.93
C ILE A 73 -0.39 -9.39 22.01
N ILE A 74 -1.24 -8.42 22.34
CA ILE A 74 -0.92 -7.41 23.36
C ILE A 74 -0.77 -8.05 24.74
N LYS A 75 -1.66 -8.99 25.09
CA LYS A 75 -1.63 -9.65 26.40
C LYS A 75 -0.46 -10.62 26.57
N THR A 76 -0.12 -11.38 25.53
CA THR A 76 0.89 -12.45 25.63
C THR A 76 2.30 -11.98 25.29
N GLU A 77 2.46 -11.03 24.37
CA GLU A 77 3.76 -10.61 23.83
C GLU A 77 4.06 -9.13 24.05
N GLY A 78 3.08 -8.34 24.49
CA GLY A 78 3.19 -6.90 24.71
C GLY A 78 3.04 -6.06 23.45
N ILE A 79 2.98 -4.73 23.64
CA ILE A 79 2.78 -3.75 22.55
C ILE A 79 3.95 -3.77 21.56
N GLY A 80 5.17 -4.03 22.03
CA GLY A 80 6.36 -4.12 21.17
C GLY A 80 6.27 -5.22 20.10
N ALA A 81 5.45 -6.25 20.31
CA ALA A 81 5.23 -7.31 19.32
C ALA A 81 4.51 -6.82 18.05
N LEU A 82 3.65 -5.79 18.18
CA LEU A 82 2.93 -5.20 17.05
C LEU A 82 3.84 -4.41 16.10
N TYR A 83 5.06 -4.06 16.52
CA TYR A 83 6.04 -3.31 15.71
C TYR A 83 7.25 -4.15 15.29
N ARG A 84 7.24 -5.47 15.55
CA ARG A 84 8.34 -6.35 15.14
C ARG A 84 8.46 -6.44 13.63
N GLY A 85 9.65 -6.17 13.13
CA GLY A 85 9.97 -6.13 11.69
C GLY A 85 9.84 -4.74 11.04
N PHE A 86 9.31 -3.73 11.75
CA PHE A 86 9.08 -2.40 11.16
C PHE A 86 10.36 -1.82 10.56
N TRP A 87 11.44 -1.80 11.35
CA TRP A 87 12.75 -1.29 10.93
C TRP A 87 13.41 -2.09 9.80
N VAL A 88 13.08 -3.37 9.65
CA VAL A 88 13.61 -4.19 8.55
C VAL A 88 12.99 -3.78 7.20
N THR A 89 11.82 -3.13 7.22
CA THR A 89 11.20 -2.60 6.00
C THR A 89 11.77 -1.26 5.54
N LEU A 90 12.72 -0.66 6.27
CA LEU A 90 13.34 0.63 5.93
C LEU A 90 13.94 0.69 4.51
N PRO A 91 14.62 -0.35 3.99
CA PRO A 91 15.13 -0.33 2.63
C PRO A 91 14.04 -0.18 1.56
N GLN A 92 12.78 -0.51 1.88
CA GLN A 92 11.65 -0.37 0.95
C GLN A 92 11.39 1.11 0.56
N LEU A 93 11.86 2.08 1.35
CA LEU A 93 11.79 3.50 0.99
C LEU A 93 12.52 3.82 -0.33
N SER A 94 13.59 3.08 -0.63
CA SER A 94 14.36 3.26 -1.87
C SER A 94 13.63 2.73 -3.12
N ALA A 95 12.58 1.92 -2.95
CA ALA A 95 11.93 1.26 -4.07
C ALA A 95 11.22 2.21 -5.02
N SER A 96 10.74 3.37 -4.55
CA SER A 96 10.15 4.38 -5.42
C SER A 96 11.14 4.90 -6.47
N PHE A 97 12.40 5.10 -6.06
CA PHE A 97 13.48 5.51 -6.98
C PHE A 97 13.79 4.41 -7.99
N ILE A 98 13.94 3.17 -7.50
CA ILE A 98 14.19 2.01 -8.36
C ILE A 98 13.05 1.82 -9.37
N TYR A 99 11.81 2.01 -8.94
CA TYR A 99 10.65 1.91 -9.81
C TYR A 99 10.71 2.97 -10.92
N SER A 100 10.91 4.25 -10.58
CA SER A 100 10.95 5.34 -11.57
C SER A 100 12.10 5.12 -12.57
N THR A 101 13.31 4.85 -12.07
CA THR A 101 14.48 4.64 -12.92
C THR A 101 14.31 3.44 -13.85
N ALA A 102 13.79 2.31 -13.35
CA ALA A 102 13.55 1.14 -14.18
C ALA A 102 12.41 1.35 -15.19
N TYR A 103 11.35 2.07 -14.78
CA TYR A 103 10.22 2.39 -15.64
C TYR A 103 10.63 3.32 -16.79
N GLU A 104 11.31 4.42 -16.49
CA GLU A 104 11.81 5.37 -17.48
C GLU A 104 12.89 4.75 -18.37
N GLY A 105 13.82 4.00 -17.78
CA GLY A 105 14.85 3.29 -18.52
C GLY A 105 14.26 2.34 -19.56
N LEU A 106 13.30 1.51 -19.15
CA LEU A 106 12.66 0.58 -20.09
C LEU A 106 11.77 1.29 -21.11
N ARG A 107 11.03 2.32 -20.69
CA ARG A 107 10.23 3.14 -21.61
C ARG A 107 11.10 3.76 -22.71
N ASN A 108 12.27 4.31 -22.36
CA ASN A 108 13.21 4.88 -23.32
C ASN A 108 13.75 3.85 -24.31
N ILE A 109 14.05 2.62 -23.83
CA ILE A 109 14.50 1.52 -24.68
C ILE A 109 13.40 1.08 -25.65
N LEU A 110 12.15 0.95 -25.18
CA LEU A 110 11.01 0.55 -26.00
C LEU A 110 10.69 1.57 -27.09
N HIS A 111 10.73 2.87 -26.77
CA HIS A 111 10.51 3.92 -27.76
C HIS A 111 11.66 4.00 -28.78
N ARG A 112 12.93 3.89 -28.36
CA ARG A 112 14.08 4.01 -29.27
C ARG A 112 14.34 2.77 -30.12
N THR A 113 14.10 1.58 -29.58
CA THR A 113 14.53 0.31 -30.20
C THR A 113 13.36 -0.51 -30.74
N GLY A 114 12.17 -0.38 -30.13
CA GLY A 114 11.02 -1.21 -30.45
C GLY A 114 10.05 -0.61 -31.46
N GLY A 115 10.05 0.71 -31.69
CA GLY A 115 9.03 1.38 -32.51
C GLY A 115 7.59 1.17 -32.01
N ILE A 116 7.42 0.70 -30.77
CA ILE A 116 6.11 0.41 -30.18
C ILE A 116 5.58 1.72 -29.61
N GLU A 117 4.69 2.38 -30.34
CA GLU A 117 4.10 3.64 -29.91
C GLU A 117 2.85 3.48 -29.04
N SER A 118 2.33 2.26 -28.88
CA SER A 118 1.08 2.05 -28.11
C SER A 118 1.29 2.35 -26.61
N PRO A 119 0.71 3.44 -26.08
CA PRO A 119 0.96 3.88 -24.71
C PRO A 119 0.61 2.84 -23.62
N PRO A 120 -0.46 2.02 -23.77
CA PRO A 120 -0.80 0.98 -22.79
C PRO A 120 0.22 -0.16 -22.71
N ILE A 121 0.75 -0.61 -23.85
CA ILE A 121 1.66 -1.76 -23.90
C ILE A 121 3.02 -1.36 -23.32
N VAL A 122 3.53 -0.19 -23.71
CA VAL A 122 4.77 0.35 -23.14
C VAL A 122 4.65 0.51 -21.63
N SER A 123 3.55 1.07 -21.15
CA SER A 123 3.31 1.24 -19.71
C SER A 123 3.20 -0.08 -18.96
N ALA A 124 2.57 -1.11 -19.55
CA ALA A 124 2.45 -2.43 -18.95
C ALA A 124 3.80 -3.14 -18.86
N LEU A 125 4.61 -3.12 -19.92
CA LEU A 125 5.94 -3.71 -19.96
C LEU A 125 6.92 -2.98 -19.02
N ALA A 126 6.98 -1.65 -19.12
CA ALA A 126 7.76 -0.79 -18.23
C ALA A 126 7.38 -1.01 -16.76
N GLY A 127 6.08 -1.02 -16.46
CA GLY A 127 5.56 -1.26 -15.11
C GLY A 127 5.88 -2.67 -14.59
N GLY A 128 5.83 -3.69 -15.46
CA GLY A 128 6.17 -5.08 -15.10
C GLY A 128 7.64 -5.27 -14.72
N VAL A 129 8.56 -4.71 -15.51
CA VAL A 129 10.00 -4.77 -15.22
C VAL A 129 10.35 -3.91 -14.01
N ALA A 130 9.83 -2.69 -13.93
CA ALA A 130 10.02 -1.83 -12.77
C ALA A 130 9.54 -2.49 -11.47
N SER A 131 8.37 -3.13 -11.52
CA SER A 131 7.86 -3.91 -10.38
C SER A 131 8.76 -5.09 -10.05
N SER A 132 9.30 -5.79 -11.04
CA SER A 132 10.23 -6.91 -10.79
C SER A 132 11.52 -6.43 -10.11
N CYS A 133 12.05 -5.28 -10.50
CA CYS A 133 13.20 -4.66 -9.87
C CYS A 133 12.93 -4.24 -8.41
N THR A 134 11.76 -3.64 -8.11
CA THR A 134 11.42 -3.28 -6.72
C THR A 134 11.23 -4.51 -5.83
N GLN A 135 10.73 -5.62 -6.39
CA GLN A 135 10.60 -6.88 -5.66
C GLN A 135 11.95 -7.46 -5.19
N LEU A 136 13.07 -7.08 -5.81
CA LEU A 136 14.40 -7.49 -5.34
C LEU A 136 14.72 -6.97 -3.93
N ILE A 137 14.16 -5.81 -3.54
CA ILE A 137 14.31 -5.27 -2.18
C ILE A 137 13.14 -5.69 -1.29
N PHE A 138 11.93 -5.75 -1.84
CA PHE A 138 10.73 -6.05 -1.04
C PHE A 138 10.74 -7.49 -0.53
N VAL A 139 11.06 -8.46 -1.38
CA VAL A 139 11.01 -9.88 -1.00
C VAL A 139 11.95 -10.23 0.16
N PRO A 140 13.25 -9.87 0.15
CA PRO A 140 14.13 -10.18 1.28
C PRO A 140 13.73 -9.46 2.56
N THR A 141 13.33 -8.19 2.47
CA THR A 141 12.90 -7.41 3.64
C THR A 141 11.60 -7.95 4.23
N ASP A 142 10.65 -8.36 3.38
CA ASP A 142 9.38 -8.94 3.81
C ASP A 142 9.55 -10.33 4.44
N ILE A 143 10.43 -11.18 3.90
CA ILE A 143 10.71 -12.50 4.50
C ILE A 143 11.26 -12.32 5.92
N VAL A 144 12.25 -11.45 6.10
CA VAL A 144 12.85 -11.20 7.41
C VAL A 144 11.82 -10.59 8.36
N ALA A 145 11.03 -9.61 7.90
CA ALA A 145 9.96 -9.02 8.69
C ALA A 145 8.91 -10.07 9.11
N GLN A 146 8.51 -10.96 8.21
CA GLN A 146 7.55 -12.02 8.50
C GLN A 146 8.06 -12.99 9.56
N TYR A 147 9.32 -13.44 9.48
CA TYR A 147 9.92 -14.27 10.52
C TYR A 147 9.97 -13.55 11.88
N MET A 148 10.25 -12.25 11.90
CA MET A 148 10.19 -11.45 13.12
C MET A 148 8.76 -11.34 13.69
N MET A 149 7.75 -11.22 12.82
CA MET A 149 6.34 -11.13 13.23
C MET A 149 5.85 -12.41 13.90
N VAL A 150 6.39 -13.59 13.58
CA VAL A 150 6.02 -14.88 14.19
C VAL A 150 7.02 -15.41 15.23
N TYR A 151 8.01 -14.60 15.63
CA TYR A 151 9.13 -15.03 16.48
C TYR A 151 8.75 -15.69 17.81
N ASN A 152 7.72 -15.18 18.51
CA ASN A 152 7.37 -15.66 19.86
C ASN A 152 6.61 -16.99 19.83
N ASN A 153 5.77 -17.23 18.82
CA ASN A 153 4.97 -18.45 18.67
C ASN A 153 5.22 -19.17 17.34
N PRO A 154 6.47 -19.52 17.01
CA PRO A 154 6.82 -19.96 15.67
C PRO A 154 6.18 -21.31 15.32
N LYS A 155 6.12 -22.24 16.29
CA LYS A 155 5.59 -23.60 16.08
C LYS A 155 4.11 -23.62 15.67
N SER A 156 3.34 -22.61 16.04
CA SER A 156 1.92 -22.51 15.67
C SER A 156 1.71 -21.93 14.26
N PHE A 157 2.74 -21.30 13.69
CA PHE A 157 2.71 -20.68 12.36
C PHE A 157 3.62 -21.37 11.33
N THR A 158 4.62 -22.17 11.72
CA THR A 158 5.50 -22.88 10.78
C THR A 158 4.97 -24.28 10.53
N GLY A 159 4.19 -24.48 9.47
CA GLY A 159 3.49 -25.74 9.19
C GLY A 159 4.39 -26.92 8.79
N GLY A 160 5.09 -27.55 9.73
CA GLY A 160 5.85 -28.82 9.56
C GLY A 160 7.29 -28.77 10.09
N SER A 161 7.91 -29.93 10.35
CA SER A 161 9.25 -30.05 10.98
C SER A 161 10.38 -29.38 10.17
N LYS A 162 10.38 -29.48 8.83
CA LYS A 162 11.32 -28.75 7.97
C LYS A 162 11.18 -27.22 8.06
N ASN A 163 10.02 -26.73 8.50
CA ASN A 163 9.67 -25.30 8.48
C ASN A 163 10.07 -24.59 9.77
N VAL A 164 10.40 -25.35 10.82
CA VAL A 164 10.91 -24.83 12.10
C VAL A 164 12.43 -24.60 12.05
N ALA A 165 13.16 -25.17 11.08
CA ALA A 165 14.63 -25.13 11.10
C ALA A 165 15.26 -23.72 11.17
N VAL A 166 14.66 -22.71 10.52
CA VAL A 166 15.11 -21.30 10.65
C VAL A 166 14.92 -20.78 12.07
N VAL A 167 13.79 -21.12 12.68
CA VAL A 167 13.44 -20.74 14.05
C VAL A 167 14.29 -21.49 15.07
N ASP A 168 14.53 -22.78 14.86
CA ASP A 168 15.37 -23.59 15.73
C ASP A 168 16.82 -23.10 15.68
N CYS A 169 17.33 -22.77 14.48
CA CYS A 169 18.62 -22.12 14.32
C CYS A 169 18.68 -20.77 15.05
N LEU A 170 17.61 -19.96 14.95
CA LEU A 170 17.51 -18.66 15.61
C LEU A 170 17.52 -18.76 17.14
N LYS A 171 16.87 -19.79 17.70
CA LYS A 171 16.84 -20.08 19.15
C LYS A 171 18.16 -20.69 19.62
N ALA A 172 18.81 -21.51 18.82
CA ALA A 172 20.08 -22.15 19.14
C ALA A 172 21.29 -21.19 19.08
N ASP A 173 21.20 -20.07 18.35
CA ASP A 173 22.33 -19.16 18.14
C ASP A 173 22.80 -18.43 19.42
N GLY A 174 21.99 -18.34 20.49
CA GLY A 174 22.39 -17.77 21.80
C GLY A 174 22.80 -16.28 21.80
N LEU A 175 22.71 -15.59 20.66
CA LEU A 175 23.25 -14.25 20.42
C LEU A 175 22.30 -13.10 20.79
N GLU A 176 21.38 -13.32 21.73
CA GLU A 176 20.30 -12.37 22.03
C GLU A 176 20.81 -11.00 22.49
N LYS A 177 21.95 -10.97 23.19
CA LYS A 177 22.57 -9.76 23.72
C LYS A 177 23.46 -9.02 22.73
N ARG A 178 23.82 -9.64 21.60
CA ARG A 178 24.88 -9.16 20.70
C ARG A 178 24.37 -8.62 19.36
N LEU A 179 23.24 -9.14 18.88
CA LEU A 179 22.69 -8.83 17.56
C LEU A 179 21.21 -8.48 17.67
N THR A 180 20.76 -7.51 16.88
CA THR A 180 19.33 -7.19 16.76
C THR A 180 18.57 -8.39 16.19
N LEU A 181 17.29 -8.52 16.56
CA LEU A 181 16.45 -9.63 16.12
C LEU A 181 16.41 -9.78 14.58
N GLY A 182 16.39 -8.66 13.84
CA GLY A 182 16.43 -8.69 12.37
C GLY A 182 17.70 -9.30 11.81
N LEU A 183 18.87 -8.92 12.32
CA LEU A 183 20.16 -9.48 11.89
C LEU A 183 20.29 -10.97 12.25
N ARG A 184 19.77 -11.37 13.43
CA ARG A 184 19.72 -12.78 13.82
C ARG A 184 18.86 -13.60 12.86
N VAL A 185 17.69 -13.08 12.47
CA VAL A 185 16.81 -13.73 11.48
C VAL A 185 17.49 -13.83 10.12
N MET A 186 18.13 -12.75 9.65
CA MET A 186 18.90 -12.78 8.39
C MET A 186 19.98 -13.87 8.41
N ARG A 187 20.74 -13.96 9.51
CA ARG A 187 21.77 -14.99 9.67
C ARG A 187 21.18 -16.40 9.69
N ALA A 188 20.05 -16.60 10.38
CA ALA A 188 19.37 -17.89 10.44
C ALA A 188 18.84 -18.32 9.07
N VAL A 189 18.25 -17.39 8.31
CA VAL A 189 17.80 -17.64 6.92
C VAL A 189 18.99 -18.01 6.05
N TYR A 190 20.11 -17.28 6.14
CA TYR A 190 21.31 -17.57 5.37
C TYR A 190 21.92 -18.94 5.72
N LYS A 191 22.01 -19.30 7.00
CA LYS A 191 22.54 -20.60 7.43
C LYS A 191 21.69 -21.78 6.96
N VAL A 192 20.36 -21.60 6.87
CA VAL A 192 19.41 -22.70 6.62
C VAL A 192 19.03 -22.83 5.15
N ASP A 193 18.85 -21.73 4.42
CA ASP A 193 18.42 -21.71 3.02
C ASP A 193 19.43 -21.05 2.05
N GLY A 194 20.54 -20.50 2.57
CA GLY A 194 21.49 -19.74 1.76
C GLY A 194 20.90 -18.45 1.18
N LEU A 195 21.50 -17.96 0.09
CA LEU A 195 21.08 -16.73 -0.58
C LEU A 195 19.69 -16.85 -1.24
N PHE A 196 19.35 -18.03 -1.78
CA PHE A 196 18.05 -18.26 -2.42
C PHE A 196 16.89 -18.25 -1.43
N GLY A 197 17.15 -18.45 -0.12
CA GLY A 197 16.15 -18.31 0.94
C GLY A 197 15.52 -16.92 0.99
N PHE A 198 16.31 -15.87 0.77
CA PHE A 198 15.87 -14.48 0.79
C PHE A 198 14.97 -14.09 -0.39
N TYR A 199 14.94 -14.90 -1.45
CA TYR A 199 14.10 -14.66 -2.63
C TYR A 199 12.97 -15.68 -2.76
N ARG A 200 12.74 -16.50 -1.73
CA ARG A 200 11.66 -17.48 -1.74
C ARG A 200 10.32 -16.75 -1.79
N GLY A 201 9.50 -17.07 -2.79
CA GLY A 201 8.24 -16.37 -3.01
C GLY A 201 8.34 -15.12 -3.89
N PHE A 202 9.49 -14.86 -4.54
CA PHE A 202 9.65 -13.76 -5.49
C PHE A 202 8.55 -13.76 -6.57
N PHE A 203 8.35 -14.90 -7.24
CA PHE A 203 7.32 -15.03 -8.28
C PHE A 203 5.90 -14.83 -7.74
N SER A 204 5.58 -15.34 -6.54
CA SER A 204 4.27 -15.09 -5.92
C SER A 204 4.09 -13.63 -5.53
N SER A 205 5.17 -12.92 -5.22
CA SER A 205 5.15 -11.48 -4.92
C SER A 205 4.82 -10.67 -6.17
N VAL A 206 5.47 -10.97 -7.29
CA VAL A 206 5.19 -10.34 -8.59
C VAL A 206 3.75 -10.64 -9.05
N LEU A 207 3.35 -11.91 -8.99
CA LEU A 207 2.01 -12.37 -9.37
C LEU A 207 0.91 -11.77 -8.49
N LEU A 208 1.21 -11.39 -7.26
CA LEU A 208 0.28 -10.67 -6.40
C LEU A 208 0.17 -9.19 -6.80
N TYR A 209 1.30 -8.54 -7.05
CA TYR A 209 1.36 -7.09 -7.18
C TYR A 209 0.69 -6.62 -8.47
N ILE A 210 0.93 -7.31 -9.59
CA ILE A 210 0.37 -6.93 -10.90
C ILE A 210 -1.18 -6.91 -10.88
N PRO A 211 -1.89 -8.00 -10.50
CA PRO A 211 -3.34 -7.97 -10.40
C PRO A 211 -3.85 -7.00 -9.33
N SER A 212 -3.12 -6.85 -8.22
CA SER A 212 -3.50 -5.91 -7.16
C SER A 212 -3.52 -4.48 -7.68
N SER A 213 -2.50 -4.07 -8.43
CA SER A 213 -2.42 -2.74 -9.04
C SER A 213 -3.50 -2.52 -10.10
N MET A 214 -3.77 -3.52 -10.94
CA MET A 214 -4.83 -3.44 -11.96
C MET A 214 -6.20 -3.22 -11.33
N VAL A 215 -6.55 -4.03 -10.31
CA VAL A 215 -7.84 -3.91 -9.61
C VAL A 215 -7.92 -2.57 -8.86
N PHE A 216 -6.83 -2.15 -8.22
CA PHE A 216 -6.76 -0.87 -7.51
C PHE A 216 -7.08 0.30 -8.44
N TRP A 217 -6.32 0.46 -9.53
CA TRP A 217 -6.47 1.60 -10.43
C TRP A 217 -7.80 1.57 -11.18
N SER A 218 -8.24 0.41 -11.66
CA SER A 218 -9.54 0.26 -12.31
C SER A 218 -10.69 0.65 -11.38
N THR A 219 -10.67 0.15 -10.14
CA THR A 219 -11.68 0.49 -9.14
C THR A 219 -11.60 1.95 -8.73
N TYR A 220 -10.39 2.50 -8.60
CA TYR A 220 -10.15 3.90 -8.25
C TYR A 220 -10.80 4.83 -9.26
N TYR A 221 -10.52 4.66 -10.57
CA TYR A 221 -11.07 5.53 -11.61
C TYR A 221 -12.59 5.41 -11.73
N ASN A 222 -13.13 4.19 -11.64
CA ASN A 222 -14.59 3.98 -11.65
C ASN A 222 -15.26 4.63 -10.43
N SER A 223 -14.70 4.45 -9.23
CA SER A 223 -15.23 5.05 -8.00
C SER A 223 -15.11 6.57 -8.04
N LEU A 224 -14.01 7.10 -8.58
CA LEU A 224 -13.80 8.53 -8.77
C LEU A 224 -14.85 9.13 -9.70
N ALA A 225 -15.13 8.48 -10.83
CA ALA A 225 -16.15 8.92 -11.77
C ALA A 225 -17.55 8.92 -11.13
N VAL A 226 -17.92 7.84 -10.44
CA VAL A 226 -19.23 7.72 -9.76
C VAL A 226 -19.38 8.77 -8.66
N LEU A 227 -18.38 8.93 -7.78
CA LEU A 227 -18.46 9.92 -6.69
C LEU A 227 -18.50 11.35 -7.22
N THR A 228 -17.74 11.65 -8.28
CA THR A 228 -17.77 12.97 -8.93
C THR A 228 -19.14 13.24 -9.55
N ALA A 229 -19.75 12.24 -10.21
CA ALA A 229 -21.09 12.36 -10.78
C ALA A 229 -22.17 12.59 -9.69
N ILE A 230 -22.10 11.84 -8.59
CA ILE A 230 -23.01 12.00 -7.45
C ILE A 230 -22.88 13.41 -6.86
N VAL A 231 -21.65 13.87 -6.64
CA VAL A 231 -21.40 15.21 -6.08
C VAL A 231 -21.89 16.31 -7.01
N LYS A 232 -21.67 16.18 -8.32
CA LYS A 232 -22.17 17.15 -9.31
C LYS A 232 -23.70 17.21 -9.29
N SER A 233 -24.36 16.05 -9.28
CA SER A 233 -25.82 15.94 -9.17
C SER A 233 -26.38 16.60 -7.90
N LEU A 234 -25.70 16.40 -6.75
CA LEU A 234 -26.10 17.00 -5.48
C LEU A 234 -25.83 18.50 -5.42
N ASN A 235 -24.80 18.98 -6.13
CA ASN A 235 -24.48 20.42 -6.19
C ASN A 235 -25.47 21.19 -7.09
N ASP A 236 -25.97 20.53 -8.14
CA ASP A 236 -27.05 21.05 -8.98
C ASP A 236 -28.39 21.11 -8.20
N GLU A 237 -28.67 20.14 -7.32
CA GLU A 237 -29.84 20.18 -6.41
C GLU A 237 -29.69 21.19 -5.25
N LYS A 238 -28.46 21.42 -4.75
CA LYS A 238 -28.17 22.32 -3.62
C LYS A 238 -28.44 23.81 -3.88
N LYS A 239 -28.83 24.23 -5.09
CA LYS A 239 -29.47 25.54 -5.29
C LYS A 239 -30.82 25.66 -4.57
N LEU A 240 -31.40 24.55 -4.11
CA LEU A 240 -32.60 24.52 -3.29
C LEU A 240 -32.27 23.86 -1.94
N THR A 241 -32.31 24.64 -0.85
CA THR A 241 -32.44 24.16 0.55
C THR A 241 -31.15 23.98 1.38
N GLU A 242 -30.59 25.10 1.86
CA GLU A 242 -29.56 25.11 2.92
C GLU A 242 -30.08 24.59 4.28
N GLY A 243 -31.40 24.59 4.53
CA GLY A 243 -32.00 24.24 5.83
C GLY A 243 -32.14 22.74 6.14
N THR A 244 -32.17 21.86 5.13
CA THR A 244 -32.38 20.40 5.33
C THR A 244 -31.07 19.66 5.59
N LEU A 245 -29.95 20.21 5.12
CA LEU A 245 -28.62 19.63 5.23
C LEU A 245 -28.16 19.48 6.69
N LEU A 246 -28.50 20.45 7.54
CA LEU A 246 -28.13 20.47 8.95
C LEU A 246 -28.84 19.38 9.78
N LYS A 247 -30.07 19.00 9.38
CA LYS A 247 -30.86 17.95 10.03
C LYS A 247 -30.41 16.54 9.62
N LEU A 248 -29.87 16.36 8.42
CA LEU A 248 -29.34 15.08 7.92
C LEU A 248 -27.93 14.77 8.48
N GLN A 249 -27.16 15.80 8.83
CA GLN A 249 -25.86 15.66 9.49
C GLN A 249 -25.98 15.19 10.95
N ALA A 250 -27.03 15.61 11.66
CA ALA A 250 -27.26 15.22 13.05
C ALA A 250 -27.69 13.74 13.20
N THR A 251 -28.35 13.16 12.20
CA THR A 251 -28.92 11.80 12.27
C THR A 251 -27.97 10.69 11.81
N SER A 252 -26.83 11.02 11.19
CA SER A 252 -25.92 10.03 10.60
C SER A 252 -24.61 9.83 11.39
N GLY A 253 -24.59 10.00 12.71
CA GLY A 253 -23.35 9.97 13.52
C GLY A 253 -22.39 8.77 13.37
N ALA A 254 -22.80 7.62 12.82
CA ALA A 254 -21.92 6.45 12.62
C ALA A 254 -21.49 6.20 11.15
N VAL A 255 -22.30 6.60 10.17
CA VAL A 255 -21.99 6.50 8.72
C VAL A 255 -21.60 7.86 8.13
N GLY A 256 -22.03 8.93 8.78
CA GLY A 256 -21.95 10.32 8.40
C GLY A 256 -20.70 11.06 8.84
N GLY A 257 -19.77 10.39 9.54
CA GLY A 257 -18.39 10.89 9.58
C GLY A 257 -17.80 11.02 8.16
N ILE A 258 -18.28 10.21 7.21
CA ILE A 258 -17.87 10.28 5.80
C ILE A 258 -18.82 11.19 5.00
N SER A 259 -20.14 11.17 5.25
CA SER A 259 -21.10 12.00 4.50
C SER A 259 -21.22 13.44 4.98
N ALA A 260 -21.28 13.74 6.29
CA ALA A 260 -21.37 15.12 6.79
C ALA A 260 -20.12 15.96 6.43
N ALA A 261 -19.00 15.28 6.27
CA ALA A 261 -17.71 15.86 5.95
C ALA A 261 -17.57 16.17 4.43
N ILE A 262 -18.39 15.54 3.57
CA ILE A 262 -18.56 15.89 2.15
C ILE A 262 -19.29 17.24 2.00
N PHE A 263 -20.09 17.62 3.00
CA PHE A 263 -21.09 18.68 2.86
C PHE A 263 -20.71 20.03 3.50
N THR A 264 -19.57 20.14 4.19
CA THR A 264 -19.34 21.24 5.16
C THR A 264 -18.45 22.41 4.74
N ASN A 265 -17.65 22.38 3.66
CA ASN A 265 -16.90 23.55 3.10
C ASN A 265 -15.90 23.10 1.99
N PRO A 266 -15.13 24.04 1.39
CA PRO A 266 -15.19 24.50 -0.01
C PRO A 266 -14.97 23.40 -1.08
N LEU A 267 -15.36 23.66 -2.33
CA LEU A 267 -15.28 22.71 -3.47
C LEU A 267 -13.92 22.01 -3.64
N GLU A 268 -12.82 22.65 -3.21
CA GLU A 268 -11.48 22.06 -3.27
C GLU A 268 -11.20 20.97 -2.21
N VAL A 269 -11.77 21.13 -1.01
CA VAL A 269 -11.68 20.12 0.07
C VAL A 269 -12.50 18.88 -0.31
N LEU A 270 -13.56 19.08 -1.10
CA LEU A 270 -14.40 18.01 -1.62
C LEU A 270 -13.65 17.13 -2.63
N ARG A 271 -12.85 17.70 -3.54
CA ARG A 271 -12.06 16.93 -4.52
C ARG A 271 -11.04 16.00 -3.83
N ILE A 272 -10.28 16.51 -2.87
CA ILE A 272 -9.30 15.71 -2.11
C ILE A 272 -9.98 14.56 -1.37
N ARG A 273 -11.16 14.79 -0.79
CA ARG A 273 -11.95 13.75 -0.10
C ARG A 273 -12.44 12.68 -1.07
N ILE A 274 -12.95 13.07 -2.23
CA ILE A 274 -13.39 12.13 -3.27
C ILE A 274 -12.22 11.26 -3.73
N GLN A 275 -11.05 11.84 -3.98
CA GLN A 275 -9.87 11.07 -4.34
C GLN A 275 -9.46 10.10 -3.23
N ALA A 276 -9.49 10.54 -1.97
CA ALA A 276 -9.17 9.69 -0.84
C ALA A 276 -10.16 8.54 -0.63
N THR A 277 -11.46 8.79 -0.74
CA THR A 277 -12.48 7.75 -0.65
C THR A 277 -12.40 6.78 -1.82
N SER A 278 -12.17 7.25 -3.05
CA SER A 278 -11.88 6.38 -4.20
C SER A 278 -10.62 5.53 -3.99
N GLY A 279 -9.58 6.11 -3.38
CA GLY A 279 -8.38 5.39 -2.97
C GLY A 279 -8.70 4.26 -1.98
N ALA A 280 -9.52 4.54 -0.95
CA ALA A 280 -9.95 3.54 0.02
C ALA A 280 -10.72 2.39 -0.63
N VAL A 281 -11.68 2.68 -1.50
CA VAL A 281 -12.48 1.68 -2.23
C VAL A 281 -11.58 0.85 -3.14
N GLY A 282 -10.65 1.48 -3.87
CA GLY A 282 -9.64 0.78 -4.67
C GLY A 282 -8.78 -0.17 -3.84
N GLY A 283 -8.31 0.28 -2.67
CA GLY A 283 -7.50 -0.52 -1.75
C GLY A 283 -8.24 -1.74 -1.18
N ILE A 284 -9.52 -1.57 -0.84
CA ILE A 284 -10.39 -2.64 -0.34
C ILE A 284 -10.68 -3.66 -1.45
N SER A 285 -11.06 -3.21 -2.65
CA SER A 285 -11.33 -4.09 -3.79
C SER A 285 -10.08 -4.91 -4.15
N ALA A 286 -8.91 -4.27 -4.24
CA ALA A 286 -7.66 -4.98 -4.50
C ALA A 286 -7.39 -6.04 -3.42
N ALA A 287 -7.66 -5.75 -2.14
CA ALA A 287 -7.50 -6.71 -1.05
C ALA A 287 -8.42 -7.94 -1.18
N ILE A 288 -9.67 -7.75 -1.62
CA ILE A 288 -10.65 -8.83 -1.81
C ILE A 288 -10.20 -9.76 -2.95
N PHE A 289 -9.94 -9.19 -4.13
CA PHE A 289 -9.62 -9.98 -5.32
C PHE A 289 -8.28 -10.71 -5.19
N THR A 290 -7.32 -10.12 -4.49
CA THR A 290 -5.97 -10.71 -4.37
C THR A 290 -5.74 -11.44 -3.06
N ASN A 291 -6.78 -11.71 -2.24
CA ASN A 291 -6.63 -12.43 -0.97
C ASN A 291 -5.98 -13.81 -1.10
N PRO A 292 -6.39 -14.66 -2.05
CA PRO A 292 -5.77 -15.98 -2.21
C PRO A 292 -4.28 -15.90 -2.54
N LEU A 293 -3.89 -14.94 -3.39
CA LEU A 293 -2.50 -14.74 -3.80
C LEU A 293 -1.62 -14.27 -2.64
N GLU A 294 -2.16 -13.40 -1.78
CA GLU A 294 -1.45 -12.92 -0.59
C GLU A 294 -1.25 -14.06 0.43
N VAL A 295 -2.30 -14.86 0.68
CA VAL A 295 -2.19 -16.03 1.57
C VAL A 295 -1.16 -17.04 1.01
N LEU A 296 -1.15 -17.25 -0.30
CA LEU A 296 -0.17 -18.11 -0.97
C LEU A 296 1.26 -17.56 -0.80
N ARG A 297 1.48 -16.28 -1.09
CA ARG A 297 2.77 -15.59 -0.96
C ARG A 297 3.34 -15.71 0.45
N ILE A 298 2.56 -15.31 1.46
CA ILE A 298 2.95 -15.31 2.87
C ILE A 298 3.31 -16.74 3.34
N ARG A 299 2.56 -17.76 2.89
CA ARG A 299 2.85 -19.16 3.24
C ARG A 299 4.11 -19.67 2.57
N ILE A 300 4.37 -19.34 1.31
CA ILE A 300 5.61 -19.76 0.64
C ILE A 300 6.83 -19.15 1.35
N GLN A 301 6.72 -17.89 1.75
CA GLN A 301 7.79 -17.16 2.43
C GLN A 301 8.12 -17.76 3.82
N VAL A 302 7.10 -18.07 4.64
CA VAL A 302 7.33 -18.56 6.02
C VAL A 302 7.33 -20.09 6.14
N HIS A 303 6.42 -20.80 5.46
CA HIS A 303 6.36 -22.27 5.50
C HIS A 303 7.40 -22.94 4.60
N ARG A 304 8.21 -22.21 3.84
CA ARG A 304 9.34 -22.80 3.09
C ARG A 304 8.97 -23.97 2.16
N THR A 305 7.73 -24.00 1.65
CA THR A 305 7.22 -25.04 0.74
C THR A 305 7.26 -24.60 -0.72
N GLY A 306 7.37 -25.56 -1.64
CA GLY A 306 7.28 -25.28 -3.08
C GLY A 306 5.91 -24.74 -3.48
N TYR A 307 5.83 -24.03 -4.61
CA TYR A 307 4.60 -23.40 -5.10
C TYR A 307 3.43 -24.39 -5.24
N VAL A 308 3.66 -25.50 -5.97
CA VAL A 308 2.66 -26.54 -6.22
C VAL A 308 2.21 -27.20 -4.92
N GLU A 309 3.16 -27.51 -4.03
CA GLU A 309 2.85 -28.15 -2.76
C GLU A 309 2.06 -27.22 -1.83
N THR A 310 2.41 -25.93 -1.79
CA THR A 310 1.67 -24.94 -1.01
C THR A 310 0.24 -24.80 -1.52
N PHE A 311 0.07 -24.70 -2.83
CA PHE A 311 -1.24 -24.59 -3.48
C PHE A 311 -2.11 -25.84 -3.22
N ARG A 312 -1.55 -27.04 -3.41
CA ARG A 312 -2.23 -28.30 -3.10
C ARG A 312 -2.65 -28.38 -1.64
N ARG A 313 -1.78 -28.00 -0.70
CA ARG A 313 -2.11 -27.94 0.74
C ARG A 313 -3.21 -26.92 1.02
N LEU A 314 -3.18 -25.77 0.36
CA LEU A 314 -4.18 -24.72 0.51
C LEU A 314 -5.58 -25.26 0.15
N ILE A 315 -5.69 -25.88 -1.02
CA ILE A 315 -6.96 -26.45 -1.50
C ILE A 315 -7.39 -27.61 -0.60
N LYS A 316 -6.48 -28.52 -0.26
CA LYS A 316 -6.80 -29.73 0.51
C LYS A 316 -7.20 -29.45 1.97
N TYR A 317 -6.53 -28.50 2.64
CA TYR A 317 -6.73 -28.25 4.07
C TYR A 317 -7.60 -27.03 4.40
N GLU A 318 -7.70 -26.05 3.48
CA GLU A 318 -8.44 -24.80 3.74
C GLU A 318 -9.62 -24.58 2.79
N GLY A 319 -9.60 -25.14 1.58
CA GLY A 319 -10.69 -25.04 0.61
C GLY A 319 -11.13 -23.59 0.37
N ALA A 320 -12.44 -23.32 0.44
CA ALA A 320 -13.00 -21.98 0.23
C ALA A 320 -12.62 -20.95 1.31
N ARG A 321 -12.11 -21.38 2.48
CA ARG A 321 -11.75 -20.44 3.56
C ARG A 321 -10.51 -19.60 3.24
N VAL A 322 -9.74 -19.99 2.23
CA VAL A 322 -8.60 -19.22 1.72
C VAL A 322 -9.02 -17.80 1.32
N PHE A 323 -10.21 -17.66 0.72
CA PHE A 323 -10.70 -16.37 0.23
C PHE A 323 -11.01 -15.39 1.36
N THR A 324 -11.40 -15.88 2.54
CA THR A 324 -11.82 -15.03 3.67
C THR A 324 -10.74 -14.90 4.76
N LYS A 325 -9.73 -15.76 4.74
CA LYS A 325 -8.68 -15.78 5.76
C LYS A 325 -7.80 -14.54 5.71
N GLY A 326 -7.71 -13.84 6.83
CA GLY A 326 -6.96 -12.59 6.92
C GLY A 326 -7.56 -11.43 6.11
N LEU A 327 -8.73 -11.60 5.50
CA LEU A 327 -9.33 -10.60 4.62
C LEU A 327 -9.74 -9.33 5.39
N ALA A 328 -10.42 -9.47 6.53
CA ALA A 328 -10.88 -8.33 7.34
C ALA A 328 -9.75 -7.36 7.76
N PRO A 329 -8.64 -7.80 8.41
CA PRO A 329 -7.55 -6.90 8.74
C PRO A 329 -6.85 -6.36 7.48
N ARG A 330 -6.87 -7.10 6.37
CA ARG A 330 -6.31 -6.63 5.10
C ARG A 330 -7.13 -5.52 4.47
N MET A 331 -8.46 -5.64 4.45
CA MET A 331 -9.37 -4.59 3.95
C MET A 331 -9.21 -3.31 4.76
N ILE A 332 -9.17 -3.42 6.10
CA ILE A 332 -8.96 -2.27 6.99
C ILE A 332 -7.60 -1.62 6.72
N ASN A 333 -6.54 -2.43 6.68
CA ASN A 333 -5.19 -1.93 6.43
C ASN A 333 -5.08 -1.23 5.08
N ASN A 334 -5.53 -1.87 4.00
CA ASN A 334 -5.39 -1.33 2.65
C ASN A 334 -6.34 -0.14 2.39
N GLY A 335 -7.54 -0.17 2.95
CA GLY A 335 -8.48 0.95 2.87
C GLY A 335 -7.93 2.21 3.54
N ILE A 336 -7.48 2.08 4.81
CA ILE A 336 -6.91 3.22 5.55
C ILE A 336 -5.59 3.67 4.91
N TYR A 337 -4.72 2.74 4.51
CA TYR A 337 -3.46 3.07 3.85
C TYR A 337 -3.69 3.89 2.58
N SER A 338 -4.58 3.43 1.70
CA SER A 338 -4.84 4.10 0.42
C SER A 338 -5.53 5.45 0.62
N PHE A 339 -6.44 5.55 1.58
CA PHE A 339 -7.09 6.80 1.95
C PHE A 339 -6.05 7.85 2.42
N LEU A 340 -5.20 7.48 3.37
CA LEU A 340 -4.21 8.39 3.94
C LEU A 340 -3.08 8.74 2.98
N ILE A 341 -2.65 7.80 2.13
CA ILE A 341 -1.66 8.09 1.09
C ILE A 341 -2.24 9.07 0.09
N MET A 342 -3.49 8.91 -0.34
CA MET A 342 -4.09 9.84 -1.30
C MET A 342 -4.28 11.24 -0.69
N LEU A 343 -4.75 11.33 0.57
CA LEU A 343 -4.81 12.59 1.30
C LEU A 343 -3.42 13.22 1.48
N GLY A 344 -2.46 12.43 1.94
CA GLY A 344 -1.11 12.88 2.23
C GLY A 344 -0.37 13.33 0.98
N TYR A 345 -0.51 12.60 -0.12
CA TYR A 345 0.13 12.94 -1.40
C TYR A 345 -0.37 14.28 -1.95
N GLU A 346 -1.68 14.50 -1.98
CA GLU A 346 -2.24 15.79 -2.43
C GLU A 346 -1.88 16.94 -1.49
N THR A 347 -1.88 16.70 -0.18
CA THR A 347 -1.46 17.70 0.81
C THR A 347 0.01 18.07 0.65
N VAL A 348 0.89 17.07 0.46
CA VAL A 348 2.33 17.26 0.26
C VAL A 348 2.62 17.95 -1.08
N LYS A 349 1.89 17.61 -2.14
CA LYS A 349 2.01 18.33 -3.40
C LYS A 349 1.69 19.81 -3.22
N ARG A 350 0.53 20.12 -2.63
CA ARG A 350 0.06 21.51 -2.41
C ARG A 350 1.07 22.36 -1.66
N THR A 351 1.74 21.81 -0.66
CA THR A 351 2.76 22.54 0.11
C THR A 351 4.08 22.71 -0.65
N CYS A 352 4.37 21.85 -1.62
CA CYS A 352 5.64 21.81 -2.36
C CYS A 352 5.59 22.46 -3.75
N VAL A 353 4.43 22.93 -4.22
CA VAL A 353 4.31 23.70 -5.47
C VAL A 353 5.14 24.98 -5.40
N LEU A 354 5.94 25.22 -6.46
CA LEU A 354 6.72 26.45 -6.59
C LEU A 354 5.82 27.69 -6.66
N PRO A 355 6.18 28.81 -5.99
CA PRO A 355 5.33 30.00 -5.91
C PRO A 355 4.86 30.51 -7.28
N GLU A 356 5.72 30.40 -8.29
CA GLU A 356 5.51 30.83 -9.68
C GLU A 356 4.36 30.09 -10.38
N TYR A 357 4.09 28.84 -10.02
CA TYR A 357 3.03 28.02 -10.65
C TYR A 357 1.76 27.93 -9.80
N LYS A 358 1.72 28.55 -8.61
CA LYS A 358 0.55 28.46 -7.72
C LYS A 358 -0.72 29.07 -8.32
N GLN A 359 -0.58 30.10 -9.15
CA GLN A 359 -1.70 30.81 -9.78
C GLN A 359 -2.19 30.14 -11.08
N SER A 360 -1.35 29.31 -11.72
CA SER A 360 -1.67 28.61 -12.98
C SER A 360 -2.24 27.20 -12.77
N ILE A 361 -2.21 26.66 -11.55
CA ILE A 361 -2.73 25.32 -11.23
C ILE A 361 -4.23 25.38 -10.94
N VAL A 362 -4.99 24.54 -11.66
CA VAL A 362 -6.42 24.32 -11.39
C VAL A 362 -6.57 23.14 -10.43
N TRP A 363 -6.84 23.46 -9.17
CA TRP A 363 -6.89 22.53 -8.04
C TRP A 363 -8.05 21.56 -8.01
#